data_AF-A0A5B2WT08-F1
#
_entry.id   AF-A0A5B2WT08-F1
#
_cell.length_a   1.000
_cell.length_b   1.000
_cell.length_c   1.000
_cell.angle_alpha   90.00
_cell.angle_beta   90.00
_cell.angle_gamma   90.00
#
_symmetry.space_group_name_H-M   'P 1'
#
loop_
_entity.id
_entity.type
_entity.pdbx_description
1 polymer ?
#
loop_
_entity_poly.entity_id
_entity_poly.type
_entity_poly.pdbx_seq_one_letter_code
_entity_poly.pdbx_strand_id
1 'polypeptide(L)'
;MGELSWVHWAIVALVFVVLFGAKKLPDAARGIGQSMRIFRAEMRADDTKPAVAPTEDTAASVAPQSSAPQASATTQPPTAAPGH
;
A
#
# COMPACT_ATOMS: atom_id res chain seq x y z
N MET A 1 -8.80 34.81 -20.91
CA MET A 1 -9.60 33.56 -21.00
C MET A 1 -8.73 32.36 -20.59
N GLY A 2 -8.33 32.23 -19.33
CA GLY A 2 -7.38 31.16 -18.94
C GLY A 2 -7.22 30.94 -17.44
N GLU A 3 -7.50 31.96 -16.63
CA GLU A 3 -7.26 31.88 -15.18
C GLU A 3 -8.41 31.24 -14.40
N LEU A 4 -9.61 31.21 -14.98
CA LEU A 4 -10.79 30.57 -14.35
C LEU A 4 -10.79 29.04 -14.50
N SER A 5 -10.12 28.48 -15.51
CA SER A 5 -10.18 27.04 -15.79
C SER A 5 -9.46 26.22 -14.73
N TRP A 6 -8.29 26.68 -14.28
CA TRP A 6 -7.55 25.99 -13.23
C TRP A 6 -8.26 26.07 -11.88
N VAL A 7 -8.81 27.25 -11.57
CA VAL A 7 -9.60 27.47 -10.35
C VAL A 7 -10.88 26.62 -10.37
N HIS A 8 -11.55 26.49 -11.51
CA HIS A 8 -12.72 25.63 -11.65
C HIS A 8 -12.39 24.16 -11.31
N TRP A 9 -11.29 23.63 -11.85
CA TRP A 9 -10.83 22.28 -11.50
C TRP A 9 -10.49 22.14 -10.01
N ALA A 10 -9.86 23.15 -9.40
CA ALA A 10 -9.58 23.15 -7.97
C ALA A 10 -10.86 23.15 -7.12
N ILE A 11 -11.88 23.92 -7.52
CA ILE A 11 -13.19 23.95 -6.84
C ILE A 11 -13.89 22.60 -6.95
N VAL A 12 -13.89 21.97 -8.13
CA VAL A 12 -14.47 20.63 -8.32
C VAL A 12 -13.75 19.61 -7.45
N ALA A 13 -12.42 19.61 -7.42
CA ALA A 13 -11.63 18.73 -6.56
C ALA A 13 -11.93 18.96 -5.08
N LEU A 14 -12.08 20.22 -4.66
CA LEU A 14 -12.43 20.58 -3.28
C LEU A 14 -13.81 20.01 -2.90
N VAL A 15 -14.82 20.20 -3.74
CA VAL A 15 -16.17 19.65 -3.50
C VAL A 15 -16.13 18.12 -3.45
N PHE A 16 -15.36 17.49 -4.33
CA PHE A 16 -15.19 16.04 -4.35
C PHE A 16 -14.53 15.51 -3.06
N VAL A 17 -13.48 16.19 -2.58
CA VAL A 17 -12.81 15.86 -1.31
C VAL A 17 -13.74 16.05 -0.11
N VAL A 18 -14.60 17.07 -0.11
CA VAL A 18 -15.58 17.29 0.96
C VAL A 18 -16.64 16.18 0.97
N LEU A 19 -17.11 15.75 -0.19
CA LEU A 19 -18.18 14.76 -0.31
C LEU A 19 -17.69 13.32 -0.03
N PHE A 20 -16.52 12.96 -0.54
CA PHE A 20 -15.93 11.62 -0.39
C PHE A 20 -15.03 11.50 0.84
N GLY A 21 -14.48 12.61 1.33
CA GLY A 21 -13.51 12.66 2.42
C GLY A 21 -12.06 12.52 1.93
N ALA A 22 -11.16 13.31 2.54
CA ALA A 22 -9.73 13.35 2.19
C ALA A 22 -9.00 12.00 2.28
N LYS A 23 -9.52 11.05 3.07
CA LYS A 23 -8.93 9.71 3.25
C LYS A 23 -9.41 8.68 2.23
N LYS A 24 -10.53 8.93 1.54
CA LYS A 24 -11.14 7.99 0.60
C LYS A 24 -10.70 8.21 -0.85
N LEU A 25 -10.38 9.44 -1.26
CA LEU A 25 -9.73 9.69 -2.56
C LEU A 25 -8.42 8.91 -2.74
N PRO A 26 -7.41 9.03 -1.85
CA PRO A 26 -6.12 8.37 -2.06
C PRO A 26 -6.23 6.85 -1.95
N ASP A 27 -7.14 6.36 -1.12
CA ASP A 27 -7.45 4.93 -0.94
C ASP A 27 -8.07 4.35 -2.23
N ALA A 28 -9.07 5.02 -2.81
CA ALA A 28 -9.68 4.63 -4.07
C ALA A 28 -8.70 4.76 -5.26
N ALA A 29 -7.91 5.84 -5.29
CA ALA A 29 -6.89 6.03 -6.32
C ALA A 29 -5.80 4.95 -6.27
N ARG A 30 -5.39 4.50 -5.07
CA ARG A 30 -4.46 3.36 -4.92
C ARG A 30 -5.06 2.06 -5.46
N GLY A 31 -6.34 1.78 -5.18
CA GLY A 31 -7.02 0.60 -5.71
C GLY A 31 -7.15 0.61 -7.24
N ILE A 32 -7.54 1.75 -7.82
CA ILE A 32 -7.68 1.93 -9.28
C ILE A 32 -6.30 1.94 -9.97
N GLY A 33 -5.29 2.56 -9.35
CA GLY A 33 -3.93 2.60 -9.88
C GLY A 33 -3.28 1.21 -9.95
N GLN A 34 -3.53 0.36 -8.95
CA GLN A 34 -3.04 -1.02 -8.93
C GLN A 34 -3.64 -1.85 -10.08
N SER A 35 -4.96 -1.75 -10.31
CA SER A 35 -5.63 -2.49 -11.40
C SER A 35 -5.20 -1.99 -12.78
N MET A 36 -5.07 -0.67 -12.96
CA MET A 36 -4.53 -0.07 -14.18
C MET A 36 -3.08 -0.48 -14.44
N ARG A 37 -2.25 -0.62 -13.40
CA ARG A 37 -0.86 -1.03 -13.54
C ARG A 37 -0.73 -2.47 -14.04
N ILE A 38 -1.54 -3.38 -13.51
CA ILE A 38 -1.57 -4.79 -13.93
C ILE A 38 -2.02 -4.87 -15.39
N PHE A 39 -3.12 -4.19 -15.72
CA PHE A 39 -3.62 -4.14 -17.10
C PHE A 39 -2.58 -3.53 -18.06
N ARG A 40 -1.93 -2.43 -17.67
CA ARG A 40 -0.86 -1.79 -18.45
C ARG A 40 0.38 -2.67 -18.56
N ALA A 41 0.71 -3.46 -17.54
CA ALA A 41 1.84 -4.37 -17.57
C ALA A 41 1.60 -5.51 -18.57
N GLU A 42 0.40 -6.09 -18.58
CA GLU A 42 0.02 -7.13 -19.54
C GLU A 42 0.05 -6.57 -20.97
N MET A 43 -0.59 -5.42 -21.22
CA MET A 43 -0.58 -4.78 -22.54
C MET A 43 0.81 -4.33 -23.02
N ARG A 44 1.77 -4.14 -22.11
CA ARG A 44 3.17 -3.78 -22.45
C ARG A 44 4.07 -5.01 -22.57
N ALA A 45 3.66 -6.17 -22.03
CA ALA A 45 4.38 -7.42 -22.19
C ALA A 45 4.32 -7.93 -23.63
N ASP A 46 3.21 -7.68 -24.33
CA ASP A 46 3.06 -7.94 -25.76
C ASP A 46 3.91 -7.01 -26.64
N ASP A 47 4.34 -5.87 -26.10
CA ASP A 47 4.99 -4.74 -26.80
C ASP A 47 6.42 -4.54 -26.26
N THR A 48 7.27 -5.59 -26.36
CA THR A 48 8.72 -5.65 -26.04
C THR A 48 9.34 -4.40 -25.38
N LYS A 49 9.21 -4.25 -24.05
CA LYS A 49 10.23 -3.65 -23.15
C LYS A 49 9.86 -3.84 -21.67
N PRO A 50 10.75 -4.37 -20.80
CA PRO A 50 10.46 -4.48 -19.37
C PRO A 50 10.54 -3.10 -18.72
N ALA A 51 9.40 -2.59 -18.25
CA ALA A 51 9.34 -1.38 -17.44
C ALA A 51 9.58 -1.74 -15.96
N VAL A 52 10.70 -1.26 -15.42
CA VAL A 52 11.08 -1.39 -14.01
C VAL A 52 9.94 -0.89 -13.12
N ALA A 53 9.46 -1.77 -12.26
CA ALA A 53 8.42 -1.52 -11.28
C ALA A 53 8.87 -0.47 -10.25
N PRO A 54 8.17 0.68 -10.08
CA PRO A 54 8.33 1.49 -8.87
C PRO A 54 7.68 0.73 -7.72
N THR A 55 8.49 0.44 -6.69
CA THR A 55 8.04 0.03 -5.36
C THR A 55 7.44 1.26 -4.69
N GLU A 56 6.12 1.40 -4.70
CA GLU A 56 5.42 2.37 -3.86
C GLU A 56 4.66 1.62 -2.76
N ASP A 57 5.45 0.97 -1.90
CA ASP A 57 5.04 0.56 -0.57
C ASP A 57 5.88 1.36 0.43
N THR A 58 5.45 2.59 0.72
CA THR A 58 5.89 3.37 1.89
C THR A 58 4.88 4.48 2.12
N ALA A 59 3.92 4.22 3.01
CA ALA A 59 3.41 5.22 3.96
C ALA A 59 2.55 4.55 5.05
N ALA A 60 3.20 4.30 6.19
CA ALA A 60 2.68 4.10 7.56
C ALA A 60 1.74 2.90 7.80
N SER A 61 2.11 1.87 8.58
CA SER A 61 2.63 1.98 9.96
C SER A 61 3.52 0.79 10.32
N VAL A 62 4.82 1.05 10.43
CA VAL A 62 5.70 0.32 11.34
C VAL A 62 5.66 1.12 12.64
N ALA A 63 5.09 0.56 13.69
CA ALA A 63 5.30 1.05 15.05
C ALA A 63 6.42 0.19 15.68
N PRO A 64 7.59 0.78 16.02
CA PRO A 64 8.69 0.07 16.67
C PRO A 64 8.66 0.25 18.19
N GLN A 65 7.95 -0.60 18.94
CA GLN A 65 8.08 -0.81 20.41
C GLN A 65 7.57 -2.25 20.71
N SER A 66 8.31 -3.20 21.28
CA SER A 66 9.27 -3.10 22.37
C SER A 66 10.30 -4.24 22.32
N SER A 67 11.57 -3.87 22.38
CA SER A 67 12.66 -4.77 22.74
C SER A 67 12.64 -4.94 24.27
N ALA A 68 12.51 -6.17 24.76
CA ALA A 68 13.09 -6.54 26.05
C ALA A 68 13.84 -7.87 25.86
N PRO A 69 15.18 -7.87 25.92
CA PRO A 69 15.96 -9.10 25.97
C PRO A 69 15.93 -9.65 27.40
N GLN A 70 15.26 -10.79 27.61
CA GLN A 70 15.49 -11.61 28.81
C GLN A 70 15.90 -13.02 28.39
N ALA A 71 17.21 -13.19 28.25
CA ALA A 71 17.84 -14.48 28.41
C ALA A 71 17.60 -14.95 29.86
N SER A 72 16.99 -16.11 30.04
CA SER A 72 17.21 -16.99 31.20
C SER A 72 16.75 -18.40 30.82
N ALA A 73 17.64 -19.34 31.06
CA ALA A 73 17.60 -20.72 30.64
C ALA A 73 16.43 -21.53 31.24
N THR A 74 15.88 -22.47 30.47
CA THR A 74 15.45 -23.81 30.95
C THR A 74 15.37 -24.76 29.74
N THR A 75 16.47 -25.47 29.51
CA THR A 75 16.59 -26.94 29.40
C THR A 75 15.54 -27.75 28.62
N GLN A 76 15.99 -28.26 27.46
CA GLN A 76 15.88 -29.63 26.92
C GLN A 76 14.59 -30.20 26.27
N PRO A 77 14.77 -31.16 25.32
CA PRO A 77 13.81 -31.64 24.32
C PRO A 77 12.92 -32.79 24.83
N PRO A 78 11.91 -33.22 24.05
CA PRO A 78 10.92 -34.21 24.50
C PRO A 78 11.53 -35.62 24.59
N THR A 79 11.63 -36.16 25.79
CA THR A 79 11.86 -37.59 26.03
C THR A 79 10.52 -38.32 26.14
N ALA A 80 10.43 -39.38 25.34
CA ALA A 80 9.39 -40.40 25.20
C ALA A 80 8.55 -40.77 26.44
N ALA A 81 7.25 -40.98 26.18
CA ALA A 81 6.45 -41.99 26.87
C ALA A 81 5.32 -42.51 25.93
N PRO A 82 5.40 -43.74 25.40
CA PRO A 82 4.23 -44.42 24.84
C PRO A 82 3.47 -45.06 26.00
N GLY A 83 2.25 -44.59 26.24
CA GLY A 83 1.34 -45.19 27.20
C GLY A 83 -0.09 -45.08 26.69
N HIS A 84 -0.59 -46.17 26.11
CA HIS A 84 -1.93 -46.75 26.25
C HIS A 84 -1.97 -48.09 25.49
#